data_AF-A0A7J7ZH02-F1
#
_entry.id   AF-A0A7J7ZH02-F1
#
_cell.length_a   1.000
_cell.length_b   1.000
_cell.length_c   1.000
_cell.angle_alpha   90.00
_cell.angle_beta   90.00
_cell.angle_gamma   90.00
#
_symmetry.space_group_name_H-M   'P 1'
#
loop_
_entity.id
_entity.type
_entity.pdbx_description
1 polymer ?
#
loop_
_entity_poly.entity_id
_entity_poly.type
_entity_poly.pdbx_seq_one_letter_code
_entity_poly.pdbx_strand_id
1 'polypeptide(L)'
;MKARVSLILALLCGLAWAGEIESCASRCNEKFNHDATCQCDCQRPWYWDCCDNYQHPCTVQEDPKEPKPFLEPEEEMEEEMEEALASTLYSAPDSCRGRCHKSFDKHHPCHCDARCPEFGNCCEDFEGQCGHEGFSHSSDAITTDELKAISEKIYRADTNKAQKEDIILNSQNAISPSETGDRVDHCPEPLFTYVNEELFSKPTYAAFINLLNNYQRATGHGEHFSAQQLAEQDTFLTEVMKTAVMKELYSFLHHQNRYSTEQEFVNDLKNMWFGLYSRGNEEGDSSGFEHVFSGEIKKGKVTGFHNWIRFYMQEKEGLVDYYSHIYDGPWESYPDVLAMQFNWDGYYKEVGSAFIGSSPEFEFALYSLCFIARPGKTCQLSLGGYPLAIQTYTWDKSTYGNGKKYIATAYVVSSTR
;
A
#
# COMPACT_ATOMS: atom_id res chain seq x y z
N MET A 1 -63.78 18.81 28.83
CA MET A 1 -64.61 19.09 27.62
C MET A 1 -63.92 20.18 26.81
N LYS A 2 -63.27 19.79 25.70
CA LYS A 2 -63.48 20.27 24.32
C LYS A 2 -63.60 21.80 24.12
N ALA A 3 -62.64 22.38 23.40
CA ALA A 3 -62.80 23.00 22.06
C ALA A 3 -61.57 23.91 21.80
N ARG A 4 -60.63 23.52 20.95
CA ARG A 4 -60.56 23.85 19.50
C ARG A 4 -60.66 25.36 19.23
N VAL A 5 -59.53 25.96 18.87
CA VAL A 5 -59.47 27.15 18.03
C VAL A 5 -58.77 26.75 16.74
N SER A 6 -59.46 26.96 15.62
CA SER A 6 -59.01 26.72 14.25
C SER A 6 -59.01 28.05 13.49
N LEU A 7 -57.95 28.24 12.71
CA LEU A 7 -57.78 29.04 11.48
C LEU A 7 -58.01 30.56 11.55
N ILE A 8 -57.05 31.33 11.02
CA ILE A 8 -57.12 31.89 9.65
C ILE A 8 -55.70 32.26 9.20
N LEU A 9 -55.29 31.65 8.08
CA LEU A 9 -54.14 32.01 7.24
C LEU A 9 -54.55 33.15 6.28
N ALA A 10 -53.66 34.13 6.07
CA ALA A 10 -53.60 34.96 4.86
C ALA A 10 -52.12 35.37 4.66
N LEU A 11 -51.36 34.67 3.81
CA LEU A 11 -51.06 34.99 2.40
C LEU A 11 -50.32 36.33 2.21
N LEU A 12 -49.01 36.27 1.90
CA LEU A 12 -48.46 36.67 0.59
C LEU A 12 -46.91 36.53 0.50
N CYS A 13 -46.48 36.15 -0.71
CA CYS A 13 -45.13 36.21 -1.31
C CYS A 13 -44.08 35.17 -0.83
N GLY A 14 -43.46 34.35 -1.69
CA GLY A 14 -43.44 34.33 -3.15
C GLY A 14 -43.10 32.93 -3.69
N LEU A 15 -43.55 32.67 -4.91
CA LEU A 15 -43.19 31.48 -5.69
C LEU A 15 -41.71 31.60 -6.08
N ALA A 16 -40.83 30.90 -5.35
CA ALA A 16 -39.55 30.47 -5.90
C ALA A 16 -39.77 29.06 -6.46
N TRP A 17 -39.67 28.93 -7.79
CA TRP A 17 -39.62 27.65 -8.45
C TRP A 17 -38.38 26.89 -7.95
N ALA A 18 -38.57 25.91 -7.07
CA ALA A 18 -37.55 24.91 -6.80
C ALA A 18 -37.59 23.89 -7.94
N GLY A 19 -36.89 24.19 -9.03
CA GLY A 19 -36.52 23.19 -10.02
C GLY A 19 -35.54 22.20 -9.39
N GLU A 20 -35.69 20.92 -9.70
CA GLU A 20 -34.87 19.81 -9.19
C GLU A 20 -33.37 20.12 -9.29
N ILE A 21 -32.68 20.11 -8.13
CA ILE A 21 -31.26 20.46 -7.97
C ILE A 21 -30.31 19.31 -8.41
N GLU A 22 -30.87 18.19 -8.89
CA GLU A 22 -30.11 16.97 -9.23
C GLU A 22 -29.71 16.85 -10.71
N SER A 23 -29.98 17.85 -11.56
CA SER A 23 -29.64 17.74 -13.00
C SER A 23 -29.15 19.03 -13.66
N CYS A 24 -28.42 18.88 -14.78
CA CYS A 24 -27.91 20.00 -15.59
C CYS A 24 -28.96 20.59 -16.57
N ALA A 25 -30.22 20.14 -16.53
CA ALA A 25 -31.26 20.52 -17.50
C ALA A 25 -31.56 22.04 -17.55
N SER A 26 -31.13 22.81 -16.55
CA SER A 26 -31.22 24.27 -16.53
C SER A 26 -29.94 24.96 -16.03
N ARG A 27 -28.80 24.23 -16.01
CA ARG A 27 -27.52 24.68 -15.43
C ARG A 27 -26.32 24.51 -16.39
N CYS A 28 -26.55 24.31 -17.70
CA CYS A 28 -25.47 24.23 -18.68
C CYS A 28 -24.67 25.56 -18.71
N ASN A 29 -23.33 25.47 -18.67
CA ASN A 29 -22.38 26.60 -18.64
C ASN A 29 -22.40 27.47 -17.36
N GLU A 30 -23.00 26.99 -16.26
CA GLU A 30 -22.80 27.61 -14.94
C GLU A 30 -21.35 27.43 -14.50
N LYS A 31 -20.74 28.46 -13.89
CA LYS A 31 -19.44 28.33 -13.22
C LYS A 31 -19.59 27.52 -11.93
N PHE A 32 -18.49 26.96 -11.43
CA PHE A 32 -18.46 26.20 -10.18
C PHE A 32 -19.33 26.84 -9.06
N ASN A 33 -20.27 26.06 -8.54
CA ASN A 33 -21.21 26.49 -7.51
C ASN A 33 -21.10 25.57 -6.29
N HIS A 34 -20.59 26.12 -5.18
CA HIS A 34 -20.32 25.38 -3.95
C HIS A 34 -21.59 24.87 -3.24
N ASP A 35 -22.74 25.47 -3.52
CA ASP A 35 -24.02 25.10 -2.88
C ASP A 35 -24.80 24.06 -3.71
N ALA A 36 -24.25 23.64 -4.86
CA ALA A 36 -24.88 22.66 -5.73
C ALA A 36 -24.42 21.23 -5.42
N THR A 37 -25.37 20.29 -5.38
CA THR A 37 -25.11 18.86 -5.14
C THR A 37 -24.22 18.22 -6.21
N CYS A 38 -24.14 18.79 -7.42
CA CYS A 38 -23.30 18.35 -8.51
C CYS A 38 -22.99 19.51 -9.50
N GLN A 39 -21.88 19.41 -10.23
CA GLN A 39 -21.38 20.44 -11.15
C GLN A 39 -21.74 20.17 -12.62
N CYS A 40 -21.91 21.25 -13.39
CA CYS A 40 -22.24 21.23 -14.83
C CYS A 40 -21.18 21.95 -15.71
N ASP A 41 -20.05 22.33 -15.11
CA ASP A 41 -18.84 22.89 -15.74
C ASP A 41 -17.85 21.74 -16.03
N CYS A 42 -18.29 20.75 -16.81
CA CYS A 42 -17.53 19.52 -17.02
C CYS A 42 -16.76 19.55 -18.35
N GLN A 43 -15.81 20.48 -18.53
CA GLN A 43 -15.09 20.63 -19.82
C GLN A 43 -13.79 19.80 -19.97
N ARG A 44 -13.34 19.02 -18.98
CA ARG A 44 -12.15 18.13 -19.10
C ARG A 44 -12.22 16.89 -18.19
N PRO A 45 -11.48 15.78 -18.48
CA PRO A 45 -11.87 14.40 -18.15
C PRO A 45 -11.60 13.96 -16.70
N TRP A 46 -11.60 14.87 -15.74
CA TRP A 46 -11.43 14.55 -14.32
C TRP A 46 -12.80 14.63 -13.65
N TYR A 47 -13.44 13.52 -13.30
CA TYR A 47 -14.78 13.62 -12.70
C TYR A 47 -15.12 12.63 -11.59
N TRP A 48 -15.38 13.19 -10.40
CA TRP A 48 -16.21 12.59 -9.33
C TRP A 48 -17.40 13.49 -8.94
N ASP A 49 -17.43 14.78 -9.33
CA ASP A 49 -18.45 15.74 -8.88
C ASP A 49 -19.44 16.21 -9.99
N CYS A 50 -19.49 15.55 -11.18
CA CYS A 50 -20.42 15.91 -12.27
C CYS A 50 -21.82 15.38 -11.93
N CYS A 51 -22.86 16.07 -12.39
CA CYS A 51 -24.18 15.48 -12.43
C CYS A 51 -24.24 14.33 -13.46
N ASP A 52 -24.88 13.21 -13.12
CA ASP A 52 -24.96 11.99 -13.96
C ASP A 52 -25.53 12.23 -15.38
N ASN A 53 -26.27 13.33 -15.58
CA ASN A 53 -26.93 13.67 -16.85
C ASN A 53 -26.20 14.73 -17.70
N TYR A 54 -24.92 15.04 -17.43
CA TYR A 54 -24.18 16.09 -18.17
C TYR A 54 -24.15 15.87 -19.70
N GLN A 55 -24.17 14.61 -20.17
CA GLN A 55 -23.98 14.29 -21.59
C GLN A 55 -25.22 14.45 -22.49
N HIS A 56 -26.40 14.80 -21.99
CA HIS A 56 -27.62 14.85 -22.82
C HIS A 56 -28.26 16.22 -23.11
N PRO A 57 -27.96 17.34 -22.40
CA PRO A 57 -28.43 18.66 -22.81
C PRO A 57 -27.34 19.65 -23.25
N CYS A 58 -26.05 19.46 -22.92
CA CYS A 58 -25.03 20.53 -23.08
C CYS A 58 -24.07 20.35 -24.28
N THR A 59 -24.20 19.32 -25.12
CA THR A 59 -23.33 19.13 -26.30
C THR A 59 -24.11 19.30 -27.60
N VAL A 60 -24.06 20.50 -28.19
CA VAL A 60 -24.24 20.68 -29.64
C VAL A 60 -23.00 21.40 -30.18
N GLN A 61 -22.47 20.78 -31.24
CA GLN A 61 -21.20 20.98 -31.94
C GLN A 61 -20.95 22.39 -32.45
N GLU A 62 -19.67 22.77 -32.65
CA GLU A 62 -19.15 23.22 -33.95
C GLU A 62 -17.66 22.86 -34.11
N ASP A 63 -17.27 22.60 -35.36
CA ASP A 63 -15.95 22.19 -35.88
C ASP A 63 -15.59 23.17 -37.04
N PRO A 64 -14.45 23.09 -37.76
CA PRO A 64 -13.13 23.69 -37.50
C PRO A 64 -12.66 24.67 -38.62
N LYS A 65 -11.67 25.57 -38.38
CA LYS A 65 -10.78 26.16 -39.43
C LYS A 65 -9.41 26.67 -38.92
N GLU A 66 -8.32 26.23 -39.57
CA GLU A 66 -6.97 26.85 -39.66
C GLU A 66 -6.91 27.91 -40.81
N PRO A 67 -5.80 28.66 -41.14
CA PRO A 67 -4.39 28.66 -40.64
C PRO A 67 -3.68 30.06 -40.41
N LYS A 68 -2.45 29.99 -39.79
CA LYS A 68 -1.16 30.80 -39.75
C LYS A 68 -0.95 32.11 -40.59
N PRO A 69 0.18 32.89 -40.53
CA PRO A 69 1.40 32.97 -39.65
C PRO A 69 1.90 34.42 -39.28
N PHE A 70 2.95 34.60 -38.45
CA PHE A 70 4.08 35.56 -38.71
C PHE A 70 5.29 35.40 -37.76
N LEU A 71 6.44 35.92 -38.20
CA LEU A 71 7.85 35.69 -37.83
C LEU A 71 8.38 36.52 -36.61
N GLU A 72 9.31 35.90 -35.86
CA GLU A 72 10.64 36.32 -35.31
C GLU A 72 11.06 37.80 -35.10
N PRO A 73 12.20 38.11 -34.45
CA PRO A 73 12.88 37.55 -33.24
C PRO A 73 13.41 38.69 -32.32
N GLU A 74 14.10 38.40 -31.20
CA GLU A 74 15.35 39.10 -30.81
C GLU A 74 16.04 38.44 -29.60
N GLU A 75 17.34 38.20 -29.78
CA GLU A 75 18.37 37.73 -28.85
C GLU A 75 18.60 38.81 -27.76
N GLU A 76 19.20 38.60 -26.60
CA GLU A 76 20.60 38.24 -26.36
C GLU A 76 20.78 38.32 -24.82
N MET A 77 21.34 37.30 -24.16
CA MET A 77 22.34 37.45 -23.09
C MET A 77 22.85 36.06 -22.70
N GLU A 78 23.91 35.65 -23.38
CA GLU A 78 24.68 34.44 -23.12
C GLU A 78 25.69 34.66 -21.97
N GLU A 79 26.36 33.56 -21.60
CA GLU A 79 27.68 33.52 -20.95
C GLU A 79 27.73 33.65 -19.43
N GLU A 80 27.43 32.55 -18.72
CA GLU A 80 28.19 32.11 -17.53
C GLU A 80 27.72 30.71 -17.04
N MET A 81 27.66 29.69 -17.92
CA MET A 81 27.37 28.32 -17.47
C MET A 81 27.87 27.20 -18.39
N GLU A 82 28.88 27.45 -19.23
CA GLU A 82 29.29 26.45 -20.23
C GLU A 82 30.44 25.52 -19.80
N GLU A 83 31.15 25.78 -18.70
CA GLU A 83 32.33 24.96 -18.37
C GLU A 83 32.11 23.90 -17.27
N ALA A 84 30.93 23.86 -16.64
CA ALA A 84 30.59 22.86 -15.62
C ALA A 84 29.48 21.86 -16.05
N LEU A 85 28.79 22.09 -17.18
CA LEU A 85 27.67 21.26 -17.65
C LEU A 85 28.07 20.29 -18.79
N ALA A 86 29.29 20.39 -19.33
CA ALA A 86 29.72 19.57 -20.47
C ALA A 86 30.06 18.11 -20.11
N SER A 87 30.14 17.77 -18.81
CA SER A 87 30.57 16.43 -18.36
C SER A 87 29.43 15.44 -18.08
N THR A 88 28.16 15.85 -18.13
CA THR A 88 27.05 15.01 -17.61
C THR A 88 25.85 14.81 -18.55
N LEU A 89 25.89 15.33 -19.78
CA LEU A 89 24.69 15.36 -20.65
C LEU A 89 24.75 14.58 -21.97
N TYR A 90 25.82 13.87 -22.30
CA TYR A 90 25.78 12.91 -23.41
C TYR A 90 25.65 11.48 -22.87
N SER A 91 24.42 11.11 -22.48
CA SER A 91 24.07 9.69 -22.43
C SER A 91 24.14 9.16 -23.86
N ALA A 92 24.97 8.15 -24.09
CA ALA A 92 25.18 7.58 -25.42
C ALA A 92 23.81 7.12 -26.00
N PRO A 93 23.35 7.69 -27.13
CA PRO A 93 22.00 7.45 -27.66
C PRO A 93 21.81 6.01 -28.18
N ASP A 94 22.90 5.27 -28.30
CA ASP A 94 23.01 3.88 -28.77
C ASP A 94 23.14 2.85 -27.64
N SER A 95 23.13 3.27 -26.36
CA SER A 95 23.29 2.37 -25.20
C SER A 95 22.19 2.55 -24.16
N CYS A 96 21.88 1.48 -23.44
CA CYS A 96 20.96 1.47 -22.31
C CYS A 96 21.57 1.88 -20.97
N ARG A 97 22.89 2.11 -20.90
CA ARG A 97 23.54 2.58 -19.69
C ARG A 97 22.96 3.93 -19.22
N GLY A 98 22.26 3.92 -18.08
CA GLY A 98 21.57 5.10 -17.54
C GLY A 98 20.29 5.52 -18.31
N ARG A 99 19.78 4.65 -19.21
CA ARG A 99 18.59 4.86 -20.03
C ARG A 99 17.48 3.81 -19.83
N CYS A 100 17.69 2.78 -18.99
CA CYS A 100 16.67 1.79 -18.67
C CYS A 100 15.36 2.45 -18.20
N HIS A 101 14.23 1.95 -18.70
CA HIS A 101 12.86 2.42 -18.40
C HIS A 101 12.53 3.85 -18.80
N LYS A 102 13.41 4.56 -19.54
CA LYS A 102 13.05 5.87 -20.08
C LYS A 102 11.92 5.73 -21.09
N SER A 103 10.98 6.67 -21.05
CA SER A 103 9.86 6.71 -22.00
C SER A 103 10.36 6.73 -23.45
N PHE A 104 9.56 6.14 -24.33
CA PHE A 104 9.82 6.15 -25.76
C PHE A 104 10.05 7.58 -26.26
N ASP A 105 11.18 7.79 -26.94
CA ASP A 105 11.51 9.04 -27.62
C ASP A 105 11.94 8.73 -29.06
N LYS A 106 11.13 9.19 -30.01
CA LYS A 106 11.31 8.97 -31.46
C LYS A 106 12.64 9.48 -32.02
N HIS A 107 13.38 10.32 -31.28
CA HIS A 107 14.67 10.86 -31.72
C HIS A 107 15.85 9.97 -31.34
N HIS A 108 15.65 8.94 -30.51
CA HIS A 108 16.69 7.98 -30.20
C HIS A 108 16.78 6.88 -31.27
N PRO A 109 18.01 6.43 -31.62
CA PRO A 109 18.22 5.35 -32.58
C PRO A 109 17.80 3.98 -32.02
N CYS A 110 17.76 3.84 -30.70
CA CYS A 110 17.31 2.65 -29.98
C CYS A 110 16.72 3.02 -28.62
N HIS A 111 15.94 2.10 -28.06
CA HIS A 111 15.16 2.31 -26.85
C HIS A 111 15.50 1.30 -25.75
N CYS A 112 15.16 1.67 -24.52
CA CYS A 112 15.45 0.88 -23.32
C CYS A 112 14.23 0.79 -22.40
N ASP A 113 13.04 1.07 -22.94
CA ASP A 113 11.78 0.85 -22.26
C ASP A 113 11.37 -0.63 -22.33
N ALA A 114 10.51 -1.06 -21.41
CA ALA A 114 10.11 -2.46 -21.29
C ALA A 114 9.42 -3.05 -22.54
N ARG A 115 8.94 -2.21 -23.45
CA ARG A 115 8.22 -2.63 -24.67
C ARG A 115 9.12 -2.60 -25.90
N CYS A 116 10.36 -2.14 -25.81
CA CYS A 116 11.28 -2.15 -26.94
C CYS A 116 11.43 -3.54 -27.62
N PRO A 117 11.32 -4.69 -26.90
CA PRO A 117 11.38 -6.00 -27.55
C PRO A 117 10.19 -6.28 -28.45
N GLU A 118 9.00 -5.75 -28.12
CA GLU A 118 7.78 -5.88 -28.95
C GLU A 118 7.93 -5.18 -30.30
N PHE A 119 8.68 -4.08 -30.33
CA PHE A 119 8.88 -3.24 -31.51
C PHE A 119 10.20 -3.50 -32.22
N GLY A 120 11.06 -4.36 -31.66
CA GLY A 120 12.38 -4.68 -32.22
C GLY A 120 13.32 -3.47 -32.30
N ASN A 121 13.16 -2.50 -31.39
CA ASN A 121 13.89 -1.23 -31.38
C ASN A 121 14.76 -1.06 -30.12
N CYS A 122 15.06 -2.14 -29.41
CA CYS A 122 15.95 -2.11 -28.25
C CYS A 122 17.39 -1.74 -28.62
N CYS A 123 18.13 -1.10 -27.71
CA CYS A 123 19.58 -0.99 -27.86
C CYS A 123 20.25 -2.38 -27.76
N GLU A 124 21.41 -2.54 -28.37
CA GLU A 124 22.13 -3.83 -28.43
C GLU A 124 22.47 -4.36 -27.03
N ASP A 125 22.74 -3.45 -26.09
CA ASP A 125 23.06 -3.76 -24.70
C ASP A 125 21.83 -3.85 -23.78
N PHE A 126 20.61 -3.79 -24.32
CA PHE A 126 19.36 -3.80 -23.54
C PHE A 126 19.27 -5.02 -22.62
N GLU A 127 19.50 -6.23 -23.12
CA GLU A 127 19.46 -7.46 -22.31
C GLU A 127 20.53 -7.45 -21.20
N GLY A 128 21.73 -6.94 -21.50
CA GLY A 128 22.83 -6.90 -20.53
C GLY A 128 22.76 -5.74 -19.52
N GLN A 129 22.07 -4.64 -19.85
CA GLN A 129 21.95 -3.46 -18.99
C GLN A 129 20.60 -3.36 -18.28
N CYS A 130 19.52 -3.78 -18.93
CA CYS A 130 18.14 -3.68 -18.43
C CYS A 130 17.44 -5.03 -18.31
N GLY A 131 17.96 -6.13 -18.89
CA GLY A 131 17.35 -7.46 -18.83
C GLY A 131 17.34 -8.09 -17.42
N HIS A 132 18.06 -7.50 -16.47
CA HIS A 132 18.03 -7.88 -15.06
C HIS A 132 16.99 -7.09 -14.23
N GLU A 133 16.46 -6.00 -14.77
CA GLU A 133 15.54 -5.10 -14.07
C GLU A 133 14.18 -5.08 -14.78
N GLY A 134 13.36 -6.09 -14.49
CA GLY A 134 12.00 -6.18 -15.02
C GLY A 134 11.56 -7.60 -15.27
N PHE A 135 11.13 -8.29 -14.20
CA PHE A 135 10.34 -9.52 -14.22
C PHE A 135 10.54 -10.48 -15.41
N SER A 136 11.64 -11.23 -15.35
CA SER A 136 11.82 -12.64 -15.75
C SER A 136 11.13 -13.14 -17.02
N HIS A 137 11.97 -13.53 -17.99
CA HIS A 137 11.72 -14.75 -18.77
C HIS A 137 11.34 -15.92 -17.84
N SER A 138 10.48 -16.84 -18.29
CA SER A 138 9.97 -17.95 -17.46
C SER A 138 11.05 -18.85 -16.84
N SER A 139 12.30 -18.78 -17.32
CA SER A 139 13.47 -19.49 -16.80
C SER A 139 14.00 -18.93 -15.48
N ASP A 140 13.74 -17.66 -15.17
CA ASP A 140 14.39 -16.95 -14.05
C ASP A 140 13.42 -16.72 -12.88
N ALA A 141 12.22 -17.32 -12.91
CA ALA A 141 11.24 -17.16 -11.85
C ALA A 141 11.61 -18.03 -10.64
N ILE A 142 11.67 -17.41 -9.45
CA ILE A 142 11.83 -18.16 -8.19
C ILE A 142 10.68 -19.17 -8.09
N THR A 143 10.98 -20.46 -7.98
CA THR A 143 9.99 -21.53 -7.96
C THR A 143 9.23 -21.61 -6.64
N THR A 144 8.07 -22.26 -6.64
CA THR A 144 7.31 -22.48 -5.40
C THR A 144 8.07 -23.35 -4.39
N ASP A 145 8.86 -24.31 -4.85
CA ASP A 145 9.65 -25.18 -3.97
C ASP A 145 10.81 -24.42 -3.33
N GLU A 146 11.44 -23.49 -4.06
CA GLU A 146 12.43 -22.58 -3.48
C GLU A 146 11.80 -21.68 -2.42
N LEU A 147 10.59 -21.12 -2.68
CA LEU A 147 9.84 -20.31 -1.71
C LEU A 147 9.51 -21.08 -0.42
N LYS A 148 9.07 -22.34 -0.55
CA LYS A 148 8.84 -23.21 0.61
C LYS A 148 10.14 -23.51 1.36
N ALA A 149 11.23 -23.77 0.64
CA ALA A 149 12.52 -24.08 1.25
C ALA A 149 13.11 -22.89 2.01
N ILE A 150 13.03 -21.67 1.46
CA ILE A 150 13.54 -20.46 2.13
C ILE A 150 12.66 -20.05 3.31
N SER A 151 11.33 -20.18 3.21
CA SER A 151 10.43 -19.87 4.34
C SER A 151 10.70 -20.78 5.55
N GLU A 152 11.02 -22.06 5.35
CA GLU A 152 11.44 -22.97 6.43
C GLU A 152 12.83 -22.62 7.03
N LYS A 153 13.72 -22.03 6.25
CA LYS A 153 14.99 -21.51 6.78
C LYS A 153 14.75 -20.27 7.63
N ILE A 154 13.96 -19.32 7.12
CA ILE A 154 13.57 -18.10 7.85
C ILE A 154 12.86 -18.47 9.17
N TYR A 155 11.93 -19.42 9.14
CA TYR A 155 11.23 -19.91 10.34
C TYR A 155 12.17 -20.45 11.43
N ARG A 156 13.17 -21.25 11.02
CA ARG A 156 14.16 -21.80 11.97
C ARG A 156 15.16 -20.74 12.44
N ALA A 157 15.40 -19.70 11.66
CA ALA A 157 16.30 -18.61 11.98
C ALA A 157 15.68 -17.58 12.95
N ASP A 158 14.35 -17.56 13.08
CA ASP A 158 13.65 -16.66 13.99
C ASP A 158 13.82 -17.08 15.45
N THR A 159 14.90 -16.59 16.04
CA THR A 159 15.23 -16.77 17.46
C THR A 159 14.62 -15.70 18.36
N ASN A 160 14.07 -14.63 17.77
CA ASN A 160 13.48 -13.51 18.49
C ASN A 160 11.97 -13.67 18.73
N LYS A 161 11.30 -14.61 18.05
CA LYS A 161 9.91 -14.99 18.33
C LYS A 161 9.63 -15.30 19.80
N ALA A 162 8.37 -15.15 20.16
CA ALA A 162 7.80 -15.65 21.40
C ALA A 162 7.97 -17.17 21.51
N GLN A 163 8.23 -17.66 22.72
CA GLN A 163 8.03 -19.05 23.08
C GLN A 163 6.58 -19.28 23.51
N LYS A 164 6.18 -20.54 23.64
CA LYS A 164 4.79 -20.91 23.99
C LYS A 164 4.33 -20.27 25.30
N GLU A 165 5.24 -20.11 26.25
CA GLU A 165 4.97 -19.53 27.57
C GLU A 165 4.97 -17.99 27.56
N ASP A 166 5.51 -17.36 26.51
CA ASP A 166 5.59 -15.91 26.41
C ASP A 166 4.25 -15.27 26.02
N ILE A 167 3.29 -16.04 25.48
CA ILE A 167 1.97 -15.52 25.09
C ILE A 167 0.92 -16.57 25.47
N ILE A 168 -0.09 -16.15 26.25
CA ILE A 168 -1.26 -16.99 26.58
C ILE A 168 -2.50 -16.33 25.98
N LEU A 169 -3.07 -17.01 24.98
CA LEU A 169 -4.31 -16.59 24.34
C LEU A 169 -5.53 -17.20 25.03
N ASN A 170 -6.61 -16.42 25.05
CA ASN A 170 -7.97 -16.86 25.35
C ASN A 170 -8.78 -16.84 24.04
N SER A 171 -8.64 -17.89 23.24
CA SER A 171 -9.23 -17.97 21.89
C SER A 171 -10.76 -17.90 21.87
N GLN A 172 -11.41 -18.25 23.00
CA GLN A 172 -12.86 -18.23 23.18
C GLN A 172 -13.59 -18.99 22.06
N ASN A 173 -14.39 -18.30 21.23
CA ASN A 173 -15.32 -18.94 20.29
C ASN A 173 -14.82 -18.85 18.84
N ALA A 174 -14.90 -19.98 18.15
CA ALA A 174 -14.76 -20.07 16.71
C ALA A 174 -16.13 -19.88 16.04
N ILE A 175 -16.17 -19.16 14.91
CA ILE A 175 -17.37 -19.01 14.07
C ILE A 175 -17.13 -19.49 12.64
N SER A 176 -18.20 -19.76 11.90
CA SER A 176 -18.13 -20.04 10.47
C SER A 176 -17.79 -18.76 9.67
N PRO A 177 -17.04 -18.85 8.56
CA PRO A 177 -16.86 -17.73 7.64
C PRO A 177 -18.17 -17.09 7.15
N SER A 178 -19.29 -17.83 7.16
CA SER A 178 -20.60 -17.29 6.77
C SER A 178 -21.22 -16.34 7.80
N GLU A 179 -20.77 -16.40 9.06
CA GLU A 179 -21.28 -15.60 10.18
C GLU A 179 -20.51 -14.28 10.33
N THR A 180 -19.46 -14.06 9.53
CA THR A 180 -18.58 -12.91 9.71
C THR A 180 -19.26 -11.58 9.47
N GLY A 181 -20.32 -11.56 8.67
CA GLY A 181 -21.08 -10.34 8.37
C GLY A 181 -22.00 -9.87 9.50
N ASP A 182 -22.25 -10.70 10.52
CA ASP A 182 -23.28 -10.45 11.54
C ASP A 182 -22.84 -9.42 12.59
N ARG A 183 -21.52 -9.18 12.72
CA ARG A 183 -20.92 -8.22 13.64
C ARG A 183 -21.32 -8.43 15.10
N VAL A 184 -21.48 -9.69 15.49
CA VAL A 184 -21.79 -10.09 16.85
C VAL A 184 -20.49 -10.40 17.58
N ASP A 185 -20.34 -9.83 18.77
CA ASP A 185 -19.28 -10.22 19.69
C ASP A 185 -19.65 -11.57 20.33
N HIS A 186 -18.81 -12.58 20.07
CA HIS A 186 -18.91 -13.91 20.65
C HIS A 186 -17.83 -14.16 21.72
N CYS A 187 -16.95 -13.19 21.97
CA CYS A 187 -15.74 -13.32 22.76
C CYS A 187 -15.56 -12.10 23.69
N PRO A 188 -16.42 -11.93 24.71
CA PRO A 188 -16.47 -10.72 25.54
C PRO A 188 -15.22 -10.46 26.41
N GLU A 189 -14.28 -11.41 26.47
CA GLU A 189 -13.02 -11.27 27.20
C GLU A 189 -11.87 -10.93 26.24
N PRO A 190 -10.77 -10.31 26.71
CA PRO A 190 -9.60 -10.06 25.88
C PRO A 190 -8.99 -11.35 25.30
N LEU A 191 -8.47 -11.27 24.08
CA LEU A 191 -7.73 -12.34 23.43
C LEU A 191 -6.40 -12.62 24.14
N PHE A 192 -5.63 -11.58 24.47
CA PHE A 192 -4.34 -11.73 25.13
C PHE A 192 -4.49 -11.67 26.65
N THR A 193 -4.51 -12.83 27.31
CA THR A 193 -4.53 -12.90 28.79
C THR A 193 -3.17 -12.64 29.41
N TYR A 194 -2.09 -12.96 28.67
CA TYR A 194 -0.73 -12.71 29.10
C TYR A 194 0.20 -12.56 27.89
N VAL A 195 1.12 -11.60 27.97
CA VAL A 195 2.27 -11.46 27.09
C VAL A 195 3.49 -11.15 27.95
N ASN A 196 4.60 -11.85 27.72
CA ASN A 196 5.89 -11.53 28.30
C ASN A 196 6.48 -10.29 27.63
N GLU A 197 6.24 -9.12 28.23
CA GLU A 197 6.70 -7.83 27.68
C GLU A 197 8.23 -7.67 27.69
N GLU A 198 9.00 -8.58 28.30
CA GLU A 198 10.47 -8.61 28.13
C GLU A 198 10.86 -8.80 26.65
N LEU A 199 10.00 -9.43 25.84
CA LEU A 199 10.16 -9.50 24.38
C LEU A 199 10.34 -8.11 23.75
N PHE A 200 9.63 -7.10 24.27
CA PHE A 200 9.64 -5.74 23.72
C PHE A 200 10.93 -4.98 23.99
N SER A 201 11.77 -5.49 24.90
CA SER A 201 13.11 -4.95 25.15
C SER A 201 14.15 -5.49 24.15
N LYS A 202 13.82 -6.50 23.34
CA LYS A 202 14.70 -6.97 22.27
C LYS A 202 14.86 -5.87 21.21
N PRO A 203 16.05 -5.68 20.62
CA PRO A 203 16.32 -4.55 19.72
C PRO A 203 15.33 -4.40 18.56
N THR A 204 14.94 -5.50 17.91
CA THR A 204 14.03 -5.45 16.76
C THR A 204 12.59 -5.12 17.16
N TYR A 205 12.12 -5.63 18.31
CA TYR A 205 10.82 -5.28 18.87
C TYR A 205 10.77 -3.82 19.29
N ALA A 206 11.77 -3.34 20.04
CA ALA A 206 11.83 -1.95 20.49
C ALA A 206 11.82 -0.98 19.29
N ALA A 207 12.63 -1.26 18.26
CA ALA A 207 12.67 -0.44 17.05
C ALA A 207 11.32 -0.47 16.29
N PHE A 208 10.68 -1.63 16.20
CA PHE A 208 9.38 -1.78 15.56
C PHE A 208 8.26 -1.04 16.30
N ILE A 209 8.24 -1.12 17.64
CA ILE A 209 7.26 -0.42 18.48
C ILE A 209 7.42 1.10 18.35
N ASN A 210 8.66 1.61 18.29
CA ASN A 210 8.91 3.03 18.05
C ASN A 210 8.30 3.48 16.72
N LEU A 211 8.41 2.66 15.66
CA LEU A 211 7.74 2.96 14.40
C LEU A 211 6.22 3.03 14.55
N LEU A 212 5.59 2.04 15.20
CA LEU A 212 4.13 2.03 15.40
C LEU A 212 3.60 3.30 16.09
N ASN A 213 4.37 3.87 17.01
CA ASN A 213 3.99 5.08 17.74
C ASN A 213 3.95 6.35 16.87
N ASN A 214 4.54 6.32 15.68
CA ASN A 214 4.57 7.46 14.77
C ASN A 214 3.31 7.62 13.93
N TYR A 215 2.55 6.54 13.77
CA TYR A 215 1.45 6.48 12.82
C TYR A 215 0.11 6.74 13.51
N GLN A 216 -0.72 7.57 12.86
CA GLN A 216 -2.09 7.83 13.29
C GLN A 216 -3.06 6.95 12.48
N ARG A 217 -4.11 6.46 13.13
CA ARG A 217 -5.07 5.53 12.48
C ARG A 217 -5.92 6.16 11.36
N ALA A 218 -6.03 7.49 11.31
CA ALA A 218 -6.91 8.20 10.39
C ALA A 218 -6.17 8.54 9.09
N THR A 219 -6.65 8.00 7.95
CA THR A 219 -6.09 8.31 6.62
C THR A 219 -6.54 9.67 6.10
N GLY A 220 -5.77 10.27 5.18
CA GLY A 220 -6.18 11.48 4.45
C GLY A 220 -5.69 12.79 5.07
N HIS A 221 -4.65 12.71 5.91
CA HIS A 221 -3.79 13.82 6.25
C HIS A 221 -2.39 13.48 5.75
N GLY A 222 -1.76 14.37 4.97
CA GLY A 222 -0.39 14.17 4.49
C GLY A 222 0.57 13.78 5.63
N GLU A 223 1.31 12.68 5.45
CA GLU A 223 2.26 12.20 6.44
C GLU A 223 3.57 13.01 6.34
N HIS A 224 3.81 13.88 7.32
CA HIS A 224 5.08 14.58 7.45
C HIS A 224 5.91 13.96 8.57
N PHE A 225 6.89 13.11 8.19
CA PHE A 225 7.83 12.56 9.14
C PHE A 225 8.88 13.58 9.57
N SER A 226 9.08 13.72 10.87
CA SER A 226 10.22 14.43 11.43
C SER A 226 11.53 13.69 11.16
N ALA A 227 12.66 14.39 11.30
CA ALA A 227 13.98 13.78 11.18
C ALA A 227 14.19 12.60 12.16
N GLN A 228 13.57 12.66 13.34
CA GLN A 228 13.59 11.57 14.30
C GLN A 228 12.85 10.34 13.77
N GLN A 229 11.65 10.52 13.22
CA GLN A 229 10.83 9.43 12.70
C GLN A 229 11.49 8.75 11.49
N LEU A 230 12.15 9.53 10.63
CA LEU A 230 12.98 8.96 9.55
C LEU A 230 14.17 8.17 10.08
N ALA A 231 14.83 8.64 11.15
CA ALA A 231 15.91 7.92 11.80
C ALA A 231 15.44 6.63 12.50
N GLU A 232 14.19 6.58 12.97
CA GLU A 232 13.58 5.37 13.53
C GLU A 232 13.36 4.30 12.45
N GLN A 233 13.02 4.68 11.21
CA GLN A 233 12.97 3.75 10.06
C GLN A 233 14.35 3.15 9.78
N ASP A 234 15.39 3.99 9.75
CA ASP A 234 16.78 3.55 9.57
C ASP A 234 17.26 2.64 10.71
N THR A 235 16.85 2.95 11.94
CA THR A 235 17.17 2.13 13.12
C THR A 235 16.51 0.76 13.01
N PHE A 236 15.23 0.69 12.66
CA PHE A 236 14.53 -0.59 12.46
C PHE A 236 15.20 -1.44 11.40
N LEU A 237 15.47 -0.89 10.21
CA LEU A 237 16.16 -1.61 9.13
C LEU A 237 17.54 -2.09 9.58
N THR A 238 18.28 -1.26 10.31
CA THR A 238 19.59 -1.63 10.86
C THR A 238 19.49 -2.80 11.85
N GLU A 239 18.51 -2.80 12.76
CA GLU A 239 18.35 -3.88 13.73
C GLU A 239 17.90 -5.19 13.07
N VAL A 240 16.91 -5.15 12.17
CA VAL A 240 16.43 -6.39 11.52
C VAL A 240 17.49 -7.02 10.65
N MET A 241 18.34 -6.24 9.96
CA MET A 241 19.41 -6.78 9.11
C MET A 241 20.52 -7.48 9.90
N LYS A 242 20.66 -7.23 11.21
CA LYS A 242 21.61 -7.97 12.06
C LYS A 242 21.17 -9.42 12.30
N THR A 243 19.88 -9.72 12.17
CA THR A 243 19.26 -11.00 12.51
C THR A 243 19.63 -12.11 11.52
N ALA A 244 19.55 -13.37 11.97
CA ALA A 244 19.71 -14.51 11.07
C ALA A 244 18.58 -14.58 10.03
N VAL A 245 17.37 -14.15 10.38
CA VAL A 245 16.19 -14.09 9.49
C VAL A 245 16.48 -13.28 8.23
N MET A 246 16.90 -12.01 8.40
CA MET A 246 17.14 -11.13 7.25
C MET A 246 18.39 -11.53 6.47
N LYS A 247 19.38 -12.16 7.12
CA LYS A 247 20.55 -12.73 6.44
C LYS A 247 20.19 -13.92 5.55
N GLU A 248 19.30 -14.81 5.99
CA GLU A 248 18.77 -15.90 5.15
C GLU A 248 18.02 -15.33 3.94
N LEU A 249 17.15 -14.33 4.15
CA LEU A 249 16.42 -13.68 3.06
C LEU A 249 17.35 -13.01 2.05
N TYR A 250 18.26 -12.15 2.50
CA TYR A 250 19.20 -11.46 1.62
C TYR A 250 20.08 -12.44 0.87
N SER A 251 20.66 -13.42 1.57
CA SER A 251 21.48 -14.46 0.94
C SER A 251 20.71 -15.17 -0.16
N PHE A 252 19.47 -15.61 0.11
CA PHE A 252 18.64 -16.25 -0.91
C PHE A 252 18.38 -15.34 -2.12
N LEU A 253 17.95 -14.10 -1.89
CA LEU A 253 17.63 -13.17 -2.98
C LEU A 253 18.86 -12.77 -3.80
N HIS A 254 20.04 -12.66 -3.17
CA HIS A 254 21.31 -12.46 -3.84
C HIS A 254 21.67 -13.65 -4.73
N HIS A 255 21.52 -14.90 -4.25
CA HIS A 255 21.74 -16.10 -5.07
C HIS A 255 20.74 -16.21 -6.24
N GLN A 256 19.56 -15.63 -6.09
CA GLN A 256 18.53 -15.52 -7.13
C GLN A 256 18.75 -14.30 -8.06
N ASN A 257 19.92 -13.64 -7.96
CA ASN A 257 20.28 -12.44 -8.72
C ASN A 257 19.25 -11.31 -8.62
N ARG A 258 18.57 -11.16 -7.47
CA ARG A 258 17.60 -10.08 -7.23
C ARG A 258 18.23 -8.81 -6.69
N TYR A 259 19.36 -8.94 -6.00
CA TYR A 259 20.13 -7.84 -5.44
C TYR A 259 21.61 -8.17 -5.54
N SER A 260 22.43 -7.20 -5.92
CA SER A 260 23.88 -7.38 -6.04
C SER A 260 24.60 -7.12 -4.71
N THR A 261 24.02 -6.27 -3.85
CA THR A 261 24.61 -5.91 -2.56
C THR A 261 23.57 -5.78 -1.45
N GLU A 262 24.01 -5.93 -0.19
CA GLU A 262 23.14 -5.79 0.98
C GLU A 262 22.62 -4.35 1.08
N GLN A 263 23.46 -3.37 0.74
CA GLN A 263 23.06 -1.96 0.74
C GLN A 263 21.93 -1.68 -0.26
N GLU A 264 22.00 -2.28 -1.47
CA GLU A 264 20.93 -2.18 -2.46
C GLU A 264 19.62 -2.77 -1.93
N PHE A 265 19.70 -3.96 -1.31
CA PHE A 265 18.54 -4.61 -0.70
C PHE A 265 17.93 -3.76 0.42
N VAL A 266 18.74 -3.20 1.32
CA VAL A 266 18.27 -2.34 2.42
C VAL A 266 17.63 -1.06 1.88
N ASN A 267 18.23 -0.44 0.87
CA ASN A 267 17.66 0.75 0.22
C ASN A 267 16.32 0.43 -0.44
N ASP A 268 16.19 -0.76 -1.05
CA ASP A 268 14.94 -1.19 -1.66
C ASP A 268 13.88 -1.48 -0.60
N LEU A 269 14.22 -2.17 0.49
CA LEU A 269 13.32 -2.37 1.63
C LEU A 269 12.82 -1.05 2.20
N LYS A 270 13.71 -0.05 2.33
CA LYS A 270 13.32 1.28 2.83
C LYS A 270 12.26 1.91 1.95
N ASN A 271 12.49 1.95 0.65
CA ASN A 271 11.52 2.53 -0.30
C ASN A 271 10.25 1.69 -0.41
N MET A 272 10.38 0.36 -0.46
CA MET A 272 9.26 -0.59 -0.58
C MET A 272 8.25 -0.41 0.55
N TRP A 273 8.73 -0.29 1.79
CA TRP A 273 7.89 -0.29 2.99
C TRP A 273 7.57 1.11 3.52
N PHE A 274 8.53 2.03 3.49
CA PHE A 274 8.38 3.36 4.08
C PHE A 274 8.23 4.48 3.05
N GLY A 275 8.39 4.17 1.76
CA GLY A 275 8.13 5.13 0.70
C GLY A 275 6.66 5.55 0.69
N LEU A 276 6.43 6.86 0.75
CA LEU A 276 5.10 7.45 0.80
C LEU A 276 4.41 7.40 -0.57
N TYR A 277 3.12 7.06 -0.56
CA TYR A 277 2.27 7.11 -1.74
C TYR A 277 0.83 7.53 -1.37
N SER A 278 0.11 8.08 -2.36
CA SER A 278 -1.17 8.75 -2.14
C SER A 278 -2.38 7.82 -2.32
N ARG A 279 -3.01 7.38 -1.25
CA ARG A 279 -4.26 6.59 -1.27
C ARG A 279 -5.53 7.44 -1.38
N GLY A 280 -5.42 8.75 -1.14
CA GLY A 280 -6.46 9.77 -1.27
C GLY A 280 -6.16 10.85 -2.31
N ASN A 281 -6.79 12.02 -2.14
CA ASN A 281 -6.55 13.22 -2.96
C ASN A 281 -5.33 14.04 -2.49
N GLU A 282 -4.84 13.78 -1.26
CA GLU A 282 -3.62 14.40 -0.72
C GLU A 282 -2.39 13.59 -1.12
N GLU A 283 -1.27 14.27 -1.39
CA GLU A 283 -0.02 13.63 -1.78
C GLU A 283 0.70 13.01 -0.57
N GLY A 284 1.04 11.70 -0.65
CA GLY A 284 1.89 11.02 0.33
C GLY A 284 1.24 10.82 1.71
N ASP A 285 0.03 10.28 1.75
CA ASP A 285 -0.75 10.06 2.97
C ASP A 285 -0.67 8.62 3.53
N SER A 286 0.16 7.75 2.93
CA SER A 286 0.26 6.35 3.36
C SER A 286 1.58 5.68 2.99
N SER A 287 1.96 4.65 3.75
CA SER A 287 3.07 3.74 3.46
C SER A 287 2.68 2.26 3.59
N GLY A 288 3.49 1.37 3.02
CA GLY A 288 3.28 -0.07 3.17
C GLY A 288 3.37 -0.55 4.62
N PHE A 289 4.29 0.04 5.39
CA PHE A 289 4.45 -0.24 6.81
C PHE A 289 3.22 0.17 7.62
N GLU A 290 2.75 1.42 7.44
CA GLU A 290 1.56 1.93 8.10
C GLU A 290 0.37 1.00 7.85
N HIS A 291 0.10 0.73 6.57
CA HIS A 291 -1.07 -0.04 6.19
C HIS A 291 -1.06 -1.47 6.76
N VAL A 292 0.07 -2.18 6.63
CA VAL A 292 0.16 -3.59 7.03
C VAL A 292 0.26 -3.72 8.55
N PHE A 293 1.21 -3.02 9.17
CA PHE A 293 1.58 -3.22 10.56
C PHE A 293 0.84 -2.30 11.54
N SER A 294 0.69 -1.01 11.22
CA SER A 294 0.02 -0.05 12.11
C SER A 294 -1.51 -0.15 12.03
N GLY A 295 -2.03 -0.29 10.80
CA GLY A 295 -3.44 -0.28 10.49
C GLY A 295 -4.00 1.11 10.18
N GLU A 296 -4.97 1.14 9.27
CA GLU A 296 -5.61 2.35 8.77
C GLU A 296 -7.13 2.19 8.77
N ILE A 297 -7.85 3.29 9.07
CA ILE A 297 -9.30 3.38 8.90
C ILE A 297 -9.62 4.20 7.64
N LYS A 298 -10.24 3.55 6.66
CA LYS A 298 -10.68 4.18 5.41
C LYS A 298 -12.17 3.96 5.20
N LYS A 299 -12.91 5.07 4.99
CA LYS A 299 -14.37 5.06 4.78
C LYS A 299 -15.13 4.28 5.88
N GLY A 300 -14.71 4.45 7.14
CA GLY A 300 -15.32 3.78 8.29
C GLY A 300 -15.07 2.27 8.38
N LYS A 301 -14.01 1.78 7.72
CA LYS A 301 -13.59 0.37 7.78
C LYS A 301 -12.09 0.27 8.07
N VAL A 302 -11.70 -0.73 8.84
CA VAL A 302 -10.29 -1.07 9.04
C VAL A 302 -9.77 -1.79 7.79
N THR A 303 -8.86 -1.16 7.03
CA THR A 303 -8.35 -1.72 5.76
C THR A 303 -6.99 -2.40 5.87
N GLY A 304 -6.33 -2.29 7.03
CA GLY A 304 -5.03 -2.88 7.35
C GLY A 304 -5.05 -3.61 8.69
N PHE A 305 -3.99 -3.48 9.49
CA PHE A 305 -3.92 -4.00 10.87
C PHE A 305 -3.82 -5.54 10.94
N HIS A 306 -2.62 -6.06 10.63
CA HIS A 306 -2.34 -7.50 10.54
C HIS A 306 -1.22 -7.98 11.49
N ASN A 307 -0.87 -7.17 12.51
CA ASN A 307 0.26 -7.46 13.40
C ASN A 307 -0.17 -7.67 14.86
N TRP A 308 0.32 -8.73 15.48
CA TRP A 308 -0.06 -9.11 16.84
C TRP A 308 0.46 -8.15 17.92
N ILE A 309 1.63 -7.54 17.73
CA ILE A 309 2.19 -6.57 18.70
C ILE A 309 1.27 -5.35 18.75
N ARG A 310 0.89 -4.83 17.59
CA ARG A 310 -0.09 -3.75 17.47
C ARG A 310 -1.43 -4.14 18.06
N PHE A 311 -1.90 -5.36 17.81
CA PHE A 311 -3.17 -5.84 18.34
C PHE A 311 -3.16 -5.87 19.86
N TYR A 312 -2.14 -6.52 20.45
CA TYR A 312 -1.96 -6.63 21.89
C TYR A 312 -1.91 -5.25 22.56
N MET A 313 -1.12 -4.32 22.03
CA MET A 313 -1.01 -2.97 22.60
C MET A 313 -2.35 -2.23 22.58
N GLN A 314 -3.09 -2.32 21.48
CA GLN A 314 -4.38 -1.62 21.34
C GLN A 314 -5.49 -2.30 22.14
N GLU A 315 -5.47 -3.63 22.30
CA GLU A 315 -6.40 -4.37 23.18
C GLU A 315 -6.14 -4.00 24.65
N LYS A 316 -4.87 -3.93 25.06
CA LYS A 316 -4.47 -3.49 26.41
C LYS A 316 -4.91 -2.05 26.72
N GLU A 317 -4.98 -1.18 25.71
CA GLU A 317 -5.52 0.18 25.82
C GLU A 317 -7.05 0.26 25.79
N GLY A 318 -7.76 -0.87 25.57
CA GLY A 318 -9.21 -0.93 25.42
C GLY A 318 -9.73 -0.37 24.10
N LEU A 319 -8.84 -0.24 23.10
CA LEU A 319 -9.18 0.25 21.77
C LEU A 319 -9.52 -0.88 20.80
N VAL A 320 -9.00 -2.08 21.03
CA VAL A 320 -9.37 -3.29 20.27
C VAL A 320 -10.24 -4.19 21.12
N ASP A 321 -11.30 -4.69 20.50
CA ASP A 321 -12.24 -5.65 21.08
C ASP A 321 -12.33 -6.87 20.15
N TYR A 322 -11.90 -8.03 20.64
CA TYR A 322 -11.83 -9.28 19.88
C TYR A 322 -13.18 -9.98 19.86
N TYR A 323 -13.75 -10.25 18.68
CA TYR A 323 -15.11 -10.77 18.56
C TYR A 323 -15.18 -12.28 18.39
N SER A 324 -14.25 -12.87 17.63
CA SER A 324 -14.20 -14.30 17.32
C SER A 324 -13.01 -14.63 16.42
N HIS A 325 -12.72 -15.93 16.25
CA HIS A 325 -11.82 -16.41 15.21
C HIS A 325 -12.54 -17.33 14.22
N ILE A 326 -12.02 -17.38 12.99
CA ILE A 326 -12.51 -18.23 11.90
C ILE A 326 -11.44 -19.25 11.49
N TYR A 327 -10.17 -18.97 11.83
CA TYR A 327 -9.06 -19.87 11.58
C TYR A 327 -8.07 -19.75 12.73
N ASP A 328 -7.65 -20.91 13.24
CA ASP A 328 -6.58 -21.10 14.21
C ASP A 328 -5.59 -22.09 13.61
N GLY A 329 -4.31 -21.73 13.58
CA GLY A 329 -3.30 -22.45 12.84
C GLY A 329 -2.98 -23.81 13.47
N PRO A 330 -2.34 -24.74 12.73
CA PRO A 330 -1.97 -26.05 13.25
C PRO A 330 -0.72 -26.04 14.15
N TRP A 331 -0.13 -24.88 14.44
CA TRP A 331 1.15 -24.79 15.15
C TRP A 331 0.94 -24.87 16.66
N GLU A 332 1.65 -25.79 17.33
CA GLU A 332 1.54 -25.94 18.80
C GLU A 332 2.30 -24.85 19.59
N SER A 333 3.01 -23.96 18.89
CA SER A 333 3.86 -22.88 19.40
C SER A 333 4.02 -21.79 18.33
N TYR A 334 4.73 -20.72 18.64
CA TYR A 334 4.83 -19.54 17.79
C TYR A 334 5.99 -19.62 16.75
N PRO A 335 5.89 -18.85 15.64
CA PRO A 335 4.71 -18.13 15.19
C PRO A 335 3.54 -19.04 14.78
N ASP A 336 2.34 -18.66 15.20
CA ASP A 336 1.06 -19.25 14.79
C ASP A 336 0.29 -18.26 13.89
N VAL A 337 -0.83 -18.65 13.30
CA VAL A 337 -1.67 -17.79 12.47
C VAL A 337 -3.10 -17.82 12.97
N LEU A 338 -3.63 -16.65 13.34
CA LEU A 338 -5.01 -16.49 13.74
C LEU A 338 -5.73 -15.58 12.74
N ALA A 339 -6.91 -15.98 12.28
CA ALA A 339 -7.80 -15.12 11.53
C ALA A 339 -9.02 -14.78 12.35
N MET A 340 -9.19 -13.49 12.62
CA MET A 340 -10.09 -13.00 13.64
C MET A 340 -10.95 -11.84 13.16
N GLN A 341 -12.06 -11.68 13.87
CA GLN A 341 -12.91 -10.51 13.81
C GLN A 341 -12.61 -9.63 15.01
N PHE A 342 -12.60 -8.33 14.80
CA PHE A 342 -12.44 -7.39 15.89
C PHE A 342 -13.02 -6.03 15.56
N ASN A 343 -13.34 -5.30 16.61
CA ASN A 343 -13.59 -3.87 16.54
C ASN A 343 -12.31 -3.14 16.93
N TRP A 344 -11.97 -2.06 16.22
CA TRP A 344 -10.91 -1.14 16.60
C TRP A 344 -11.48 0.27 16.68
N ASP A 345 -11.62 0.78 17.89
CA ASP A 345 -12.11 2.13 18.20
C ASP A 345 -13.46 2.47 17.53
N GLY A 346 -14.40 1.53 17.61
CA GLY A 346 -15.72 1.64 16.98
C GLY A 346 -15.77 1.17 15.52
N TYR A 347 -14.65 0.84 14.89
CA TYR A 347 -14.59 0.38 13.50
C TYR A 347 -14.42 -1.12 13.40
N TYR A 348 -15.40 -1.78 12.79
CA TYR A 348 -15.41 -3.22 12.61
C TYR A 348 -14.46 -3.68 11.49
N LYS A 349 -13.64 -4.69 11.77
CA LYS A 349 -12.90 -5.47 10.79
C LYS A 349 -13.51 -6.87 10.68
N GLU A 350 -14.05 -7.18 9.51
CA GLU A 350 -14.76 -8.44 9.26
C GLU A 350 -13.85 -9.66 9.34
N VAL A 351 -12.68 -9.63 8.70
CA VAL A 351 -11.64 -10.65 8.85
C VAL A 351 -10.28 -9.99 8.77
N GLY A 352 -9.44 -10.22 9.77
CA GLY A 352 -8.01 -9.90 9.78
C GLY A 352 -7.21 -11.13 10.18
N SER A 353 -6.28 -11.55 9.33
CA SER A 353 -5.29 -12.58 9.67
C SER A 353 -4.01 -11.93 10.17
N ALA A 354 -3.43 -12.50 11.22
CA ALA A 354 -2.16 -12.08 11.78
C ALA A 354 -1.31 -13.30 12.11
N PHE A 355 0.00 -13.15 11.98
CA PHE A 355 0.89 -14.04 12.71
C PHE A 355 0.85 -13.68 14.19
N ILE A 356 0.83 -14.68 15.07
CA ILE A 356 0.90 -14.51 16.52
C ILE A 356 2.28 -14.94 17.00
N GLY A 357 2.96 -14.09 17.77
CA GLY A 357 4.22 -14.42 18.44
C GLY A 357 5.46 -14.45 17.54
N SER A 358 5.33 -14.12 16.26
CA SER A 358 6.46 -13.83 15.35
C SER A 358 7.27 -12.63 15.82
N SER A 359 8.57 -12.63 15.50
CA SER A 359 9.36 -11.39 15.59
C SER A 359 9.03 -10.42 14.45
N PRO A 360 9.26 -9.10 14.63
CA PRO A 360 9.05 -8.12 13.57
C PRO A 360 9.82 -8.44 12.28
N GLU A 361 11.07 -8.88 12.40
CA GLU A 361 11.91 -9.25 11.26
C GLU A 361 11.38 -10.48 10.51
N PHE A 362 10.70 -11.41 11.17
CA PHE A 362 10.13 -12.59 10.52
C PHE A 362 8.96 -12.23 9.60
N GLU A 363 8.00 -11.45 10.10
CA GLU A 363 6.86 -10.99 9.28
C GLU A 363 7.35 -10.10 8.13
N PHE A 364 8.25 -9.15 8.45
CA PHE A 364 8.84 -8.25 7.47
C PHE A 364 9.60 -9.01 6.37
N ALA A 365 10.35 -10.06 6.73
CA ALA A 365 11.06 -10.91 5.79
C ALA A 365 10.12 -11.69 4.85
N LEU A 366 9.11 -12.37 5.40
CA LEU A 366 8.20 -13.18 4.58
C LEU A 366 7.34 -12.32 3.64
N TYR A 367 6.85 -11.17 4.11
CA TYR A 367 6.12 -10.24 3.27
C TYR A 367 6.99 -9.66 2.16
N SER A 368 8.24 -9.26 2.48
CA SER A 368 9.19 -8.77 1.46
C SER A 368 9.51 -9.84 0.43
N LEU A 369 9.82 -11.07 0.87
CA LEU A 369 10.07 -12.22 -0.01
C LEU A 369 8.92 -12.43 -0.99
N CYS A 370 7.69 -12.47 -0.48
CA CYS A 370 6.51 -12.72 -1.29
C CYS A 370 6.19 -11.56 -2.24
N PHE A 371 6.41 -10.32 -1.81
CA PHE A 371 6.26 -9.16 -2.68
C PHE A 371 7.26 -9.19 -3.85
N ILE A 372 8.53 -9.49 -3.57
CA ILE A 372 9.59 -9.57 -4.57
C ILE A 372 9.36 -10.74 -5.53
N ALA A 373 8.98 -11.92 -5.01
CA ALA A 373 8.87 -13.13 -5.83
C ALA A 373 7.51 -13.29 -6.53
N ARG A 374 6.43 -12.71 -5.98
CA ARG A 374 5.04 -12.88 -6.41
C ARG A 374 4.23 -11.59 -6.24
N PRO A 375 4.64 -10.46 -6.84
CA PRO A 375 3.92 -9.19 -6.68
C PRO A 375 2.46 -9.35 -7.16
N GLY A 376 1.51 -8.95 -6.31
CA GLY A 376 0.08 -9.02 -6.62
C GLY A 376 -0.51 -10.44 -6.64
N LYS A 377 0.27 -11.48 -6.37
CA LYS A 377 -0.14 -12.88 -6.46
C LYS A 377 0.03 -13.60 -5.13
N THR A 378 -0.76 -14.66 -4.94
CA THR A 378 -0.61 -15.51 -3.76
C THR A 378 0.73 -16.23 -3.79
N CYS A 379 1.49 -16.07 -2.72
CA CYS A 379 2.81 -16.63 -2.49
C CYS A 379 2.67 -17.85 -1.56
N GLN A 380 2.95 -19.04 -2.08
CA GLN A 380 2.83 -20.30 -1.35
C GLN A 380 4.14 -20.61 -0.62
N LEU A 381 4.07 -20.75 0.69
CA LEU A 381 5.18 -20.96 1.61
C LEU A 381 4.98 -22.24 2.42
N SER A 382 5.97 -22.57 3.25
CA SER A 382 5.89 -23.61 4.27
C SER A 382 6.41 -23.04 5.58
N LEU A 383 5.72 -23.36 6.67
CA LEU A 383 6.07 -22.91 8.01
C LEU A 383 6.00 -24.10 8.96
N GLY A 384 7.14 -24.56 9.48
CA GLY A 384 7.18 -25.71 10.39
C GLY A 384 6.59 -27.00 9.79
N GLY A 385 6.68 -27.16 8.47
CA GLY A 385 6.12 -28.30 7.73
C GLY A 385 4.65 -28.15 7.31
N TYR A 386 3.97 -27.07 7.70
CA TYR A 386 2.59 -26.80 7.31
C TYR A 386 2.53 -25.81 6.13
N PRO A 387 1.58 -26.00 5.19
CA PRO A 387 1.40 -25.06 4.10
C PRO A 387 0.91 -23.71 4.63
N LEU A 388 1.50 -22.65 4.11
CA LEU A 388 1.14 -21.27 4.41
C LEU A 388 1.00 -20.50 3.09
N ALA A 389 0.10 -19.53 3.02
CA ALA A 389 0.02 -18.64 1.87
C ALA A 389 0.02 -17.19 2.34
N ILE A 390 0.69 -16.31 1.58
CA ILE A 390 0.72 -14.87 1.82
C ILE A 390 0.22 -14.19 0.54
N GLN A 391 -0.66 -13.22 0.69
CA GLN A 391 -1.07 -12.35 -0.40
C GLN A 391 -0.41 -10.99 -0.20
N THR A 392 0.22 -10.46 -1.26
CA THR A 392 0.70 -9.08 -1.30
C THR A 392 0.04 -8.33 -2.45
N TYR A 393 -0.13 -7.02 -2.32
CA TYR A 393 -0.59 -6.17 -3.41
C TYR A 393 0.39 -5.04 -3.65
N THR A 394 0.53 -4.67 -4.92
CA THR A 394 1.38 -3.56 -5.37
C THR A 394 0.59 -2.26 -5.35
N TRP A 395 1.27 -1.17 -5.03
CA TRP A 395 0.76 0.15 -5.31
C TRP A 395 1.15 0.57 -6.73
N ASP A 396 0.17 0.60 -7.63
CA ASP A 396 0.45 0.76 -9.06
C ASP A 396 0.39 2.19 -9.58
N LYS A 397 -0.13 3.15 -8.78
CA LYS A 397 -0.35 4.54 -9.23
C LYS A 397 0.91 5.40 -9.23
N SER A 398 1.94 4.99 -8.50
CA SER A 398 3.25 5.64 -8.47
C SER A 398 4.35 4.58 -8.42
N THR A 399 5.60 5.03 -8.57
CA THR A 399 6.81 4.19 -8.53
C THR A 399 7.92 4.93 -7.81
N TYR A 400 8.94 4.20 -7.38
CA TYR A 400 10.22 4.77 -6.93
C TYR A 400 11.39 4.21 -7.74
N GLY A 401 12.51 4.94 -7.76
CA GLY A 401 13.71 4.54 -8.48
C GLY A 401 13.43 4.16 -9.94
N ASN A 402 13.91 2.99 -10.35
CA ASN A 402 13.80 2.45 -11.70
C ASN A 402 12.42 1.82 -11.99
N GLY A 403 11.33 2.49 -11.60
CA GLY A 403 9.97 1.98 -11.82
C GLY A 403 9.52 0.89 -10.85
N LYS A 404 10.25 0.70 -9.73
CA LYS A 404 9.87 -0.24 -8.66
C LYS A 404 8.57 0.21 -7.98
N LYS A 405 7.83 -0.75 -7.43
CA LYS A 405 6.49 -0.57 -6.87
C LYS A 405 6.54 -0.69 -5.35
N TYR A 406 5.74 0.13 -4.68
CA TYR A 406 5.56 0.06 -3.23
C TYR A 406 4.69 -1.14 -2.85
N ILE A 407 4.89 -1.69 -1.66
CA ILE A 407 3.94 -2.66 -1.12
C ILE A 407 2.71 -1.91 -0.60
N ALA A 408 1.53 -2.28 -1.12
CA ALA A 408 0.26 -1.69 -0.69
C ALA A 408 -0.30 -2.45 0.51
N THR A 409 -0.37 -3.77 0.43
CA THR A 409 -0.81 -4.58 1.57
C THR A 409 -0.17 -5.95 1.52
N ALA A 410 -0.09 -6.59 2.68
CA ALA A 410 0.43 -7.92 2.87
C ALA A 410 -0.31 -8.56 4.04
N TYR A 411 -0.76 -9.80 3.87
CA TYR A 411 -1.38 -10.55 4.94
C TYR A 411 -1.31 -12.06 4.65
N VAL A 412 -1.42 -12.86 5.71
CA VAL A 412 -1.49 -14.31 5.61
C VAL A 412 -2.87 -14.72 5.09
N VAL A 413 -2.95 -15.59 4.10
CA VAL A 413 -4.22 -16.08 3.59
C VAL A 413 -4.75 -17.16 4.52
N SER A 414 -5.83 -16.85 5.21
CA SER A 414 -6.57 -17.75 6.10
C SER A 414 -7.87 -18.20 5.44
N SER A 415 -7.80 -18.77 4.23
CA SER A 415 -8.96 -19.41 3.63
C SER A 415 -8.99 -20.87 4.08
N THR A 416 -10.00 -21.23 4.88
CA THR A 416 -10.49 -22.61 4.94
C THR A 416 -10.84 -23.02 3.51
N ARG A 417 -10.08 -23.96 2.94
CA ARG A 417 -10.45 -24.56 1.65
C ARG A 417 -11.81 -25.22 1.72
#